data_AF-A0A3C0BC90-F1
#
_entry.id   AF-A0A3C0BC90-F1
#
_cell.length_a   1.000
_cell.length_b   1.000
_cell.length_c   1.000
_cell.angle_alpha   90.00
_cell.angle_beta   90.00
_cell.angle_gamma   90.00
#
_symmetry.space_group_name_H-M   'P 1'
#
loop_
_entity.id
_entity.type
_entity.pdbx_description
1 polymer ?
#
loop_
_entity_poly.entity_id
_entity_poly.type
_entity_poly.pdbx_seq_one_letter_code
_entity_poly.pdbx_strand_id
1 'polypeptide(L)'
;MKSENTVPVNKLSGPFNNRRNSLIQLLLGLLIVLLLNVIGSYIFTRLDLTSEKRFTLSPSTKKLLRETDDIIFYRVYLEGDFPAGFKMLSRSTREMLDEFRAVNDNIQYEFVDPYSSTDAKTRKDVFDRLQQQGLQPTDLNVRTRKGQEQQRIFPGIIVSYKGREIPLNLLEEQMGVDPGVMINNSIQALEYNLSNAIRKLSTSNKPKIAFIEGHGELSAMETGDISRALSDYYAVERIKIQGKINALTDRKEGEDGQYRTINKYKAIIIAKPDSIFSEKDKFIIDQYIMKGGKVLWLVDPVSASMDSIQTNDHTLGIT
;
A
#
# COMPACT_ATOMS: atom_id res chain seq x y z
N MET A 1 50.70 32.80 -90.97
CA MET A 1 50.85 33.45 -89.65
C MET A 1 49.47 33.70 -89.04
N LYS A 2 48.90 32.71 -88.36
CA LYS A 2 48.18 32.83 -87.09
C LYS A 2 47.64 31.46 -86.68
N SER A 3 47.80 31.17 -85.40
CA SER A 3 47.35 29.97 -84.73
C SER A 3 45.83 29.95 -84.62
N GLU A 4 45.22 28.78 -84.66
CA GLU A 4 43.90 28.61 -84.04
C GLU A 4 43.83 27.27 -83.31
N ASN A 5 43.58 27.40 -82.00
CA ASN A 5 43.43 26.37 -80.99
C ASN A 5 42.28 25.41 -81.35
N THR A 6 42.52 24.11 -81.19
CA THR A 6 41.44 23.16 -80.90
C THR A 6 41.64 22.59 -79.50
N VAL A 7 40.69 22.89 -78.64
CA VAL A 7 40.60 22.47 -77.23
C VAL A 7 40.21 20.98 -77.17
N PRO A 8 40.83 20.13 -76.31
CA PRO A 8 40.31 18.79 -76.07
C PRO A 8 39.07 18.88 -75.16
N VAL A 9 37.96 18.32 -75.64
CA VAL A 9 36.69 18.21 -74.90
C VAL A 9 36.85 17.29 -73.70
N ASN A 10 36.62 17.86 -72.51
CA ASN A 10 36.55 17.14 -71.25
C ASN A 10 35.28 16.26 -71.22
N LYS A 11 35.42 14.93 -71.11
CA LYS A 11 34.28 14.01 -70.91
C LYS A 11 33.75 14.19 -69.48
N LEU A 12 32.62 14.88 -69.36
CA LEU A 12 31.82 14.97 -68.14
C LEU A 12 31.32 13.57 -67.74
N SER A 13 31.81 13.04 -66.61
CA SER A 13 31.24 11.88 -65.93
C SER A 13 29.89 12.27 -65.30
N GLY A 14 28.79 11.74 -65.83
CA GLY A 14 27.42 12.09 -65.44
C GLY A 14 26.96 11.57 -64.05
N PRO A 15 25.85 12.11 -63.52
CA PRO A 15 25.46 12.04 -62.09
C PRO A 15 24.59 10.82 -61.74
N PHE A 16 24.90 9.64 -62.27
CA PHE A 16 24.03 8.46 -62.07
C PHE A 16 24.30 7.68 -60.77
N ASN A 17 25.45 7.89 -60.12
CA ASN A 17 25.80 7.13 -58.90
C ASN A 17 25.10 7.65 -57.63
N ASN A 18 24.62 8.90 -57.65
CA ASN A 18 24.03 9.53 -56.46
C ASN A 18 22.59 9.07 -56.22
N ARG A 19 21.78 8.85 -57.27
CA ARG A 19 20.38 8.43 -57.11
C ARG A 19 20.24 7.03 -56.53
N ARG A 20 21.10 6.08 -56.93
CA ARG A 20 21.11 4.71 -56.39
C ARG A 20 21.54 4.72 -54.92
N ASN A 21 22.56 5.52 -54.57
CA ASN A 21 23.01 5.67 -53.20
C ASN A 21 21.95 6.33 -52.32
N SER A 22 21.23 7.34 -52.83
CA SER A 22 20.10 7.95 -52.12
C SER A 22 18.94 6.98 -51.90
N LEU A 23 18.62 6.14 -52.89
CA LEU A 23 17.58 5.10 -52.74
C LEU A 23 17.97 4.03 -51.72
N ILE A 24 19.24 3.60 -51.73
CA ILE A 24 19.77 2.64 -50.75
C ILE A 24 19.73 3.24 -49.34
N GLN A 25 20.13 4.52 -49.17
CA GLN A 25 20.07 5.22 -47.89
C GLN A 25 18.63 5.38 -47.37
N LEU A 26 17.67 5.68 -48.26
CA LEU A 26 16.25 5.77 -47.92
C LEU A 26 15.72 4.41 -47.42
N LEU A 27 16.02 3.33 -48.15
CA LEU A 27 15.63 1.97 -47.78
C LEU A 27 16.25 1.54 -46.45
N LEU A 28 17.53 1.84 -46.23
CA LEU A 28 18.21 1.55 -44.97
C LEU A 28 17.59 2.33 -43.81
N GLY A 29 17.25 3.61 -44.02
CA GLY A 29 16.56 4.43 -43.02
C GLY A 29 15.19 3.87 -42.64
N LEU A 30 14.39 3.47 -43.63
CA LEU A 30 13.10 2.81 -43.41
C LEU A 30 13.25 1.47 -42.66
N LEU A 31 14.26 0.68 -43.02
CA LEU A 31 14.56 -0.58 -42.33
C LEU A 31 14.94 -0.34 -40.87
N ILE A 32 15.76 0.68 -40.58
CA ILE A 32 16.13 1.06 -39.21
C ILE A 32 14.89 1.48 -38.42
N VAL A 33 14.02 2.32 -38.97
CA VAL A 33 12.77 2.74 -38.31
C VAL A 33 11.88 1.53 -38.02
N LEU A 34 11.75 0.60 -38.97
CA LEU A 34 10.99 -0.63 -38.79
C LEU A 34 11.59 -1.51 -37.67
N LEU A 35 12.92 -1.70 -37.67
CA LEU A 35 13.61 -2.48 -36.64
C LEU A 35 13.51 -1.82 -35.26
N LEU A 36 13.62 -0.50 -35.18
CA LEU A 36 13.41 0.24 -33.93
C LEU A 36 11.96 0.11 -33.43
N ASN A 37 10.98 0.11 -34.33
CA ASN A 37 9.58 -0.10 -33.97
C ASN A 37 9.36 -1.52 -33.42
N VAL A 38 9.92 -2.54 -34.09
CA VAL A 38 9.85 -3.94 -33.66
C VAL A 38 10.58 -4.14 -32.33
N ILE A 39 11.82 -3.67 -32.18
CA ILE A 39 12.58 -3.76 -30.93
C ILE A 39 11.86 -2.98 -29.82
N GLY A 40 11.33 -1.80 -30.12
CA GLY A 40 10.51 -1.02 -29.19
C GLY A 40 9.23 -1.74 -28.74
N SER A 41 8.67 -2.61 -29.58
CA SER A 41 7.53 -3.46 -29.19
C SER A 41 7.91 -4.62 -28.25
N TYR A 42 9.17 -5.08 -28.29
CA TYR A 42 9.67 -6.14 -27.41
C TYR A 42 10.28 -5.62 -26.10
N ILE A 43 10.81 -4.39 -26.09
CA ILE A 43 11.34 -3.75 -24.90
C ILE A 43 10.24 -2.90 -24.24
N PHE A 44 9.44 -3.52 -23.37
CA PHE A 44 8.50 -2.83 -22.49
C PHE A 44 9.22 -2.03 -21.39
N THR A 45 9.94 -0.98 -21.77
CA THR A 45 10.29 0.09 -20.82
C THR A 45 9.28 1.22 -20.97
N ARG A 46 8.24 1.21 -20.14
CA ARG A 46 7.44 2.41 -19.86
C ARG A 46 8.33 3.43 -19.15
N LEU A 47 9.04 4.24 -19.91
CA LEU A 47 9.62 5.49 -19.40
C LEU A 47 8.47 6.50 -19.31
N ASP A 48 7.89 6.61 -18.11
CA ASP A 48 6.91 7.64 -17.80
C ASP A 48 7.64 9.00 -17.73
N LEU A 49 7.41 9.83 -18.76
CA LEU A 49 7.98 11.17 -18.90
C LEU A 49 7.02 12.27 -18.38
N THR A 50 5.94 11.89 -17.69
CA THR A 50 5.08 12.89 -17.05
C THR A 50 5.77 13.48 -15.82
N SER A 51 5.70 14.81 -15.67
CA SER A 51 6.39 15.57 -14.60
C SER A 51 5.92 15.21 -13.18
N GLU A 52 4.88 14.38 -13.06
CA GLU A 52 4.37 13.87 -11.81
C GLU A 52 4.29 12.35 -11.89
N LYS A 53 5.27 11.66 -11.27
CA LYS A 53 5.34 10.19 -11.10
C LYS A 53 4.19 9.62 -10.23
N ARG A 54 2.95 10.11 -10.42
CA ARG A 54 1.78 9.73 -9.63
C ARG A 54 1.30 8.30 -9.93
N PHE A 55 1.74 7.73 -11.05
CA PHE A 55 1.37 6.40 -11.56
C PHE A 55 2.53 5.39 -11.51
N THR A 56 3.43 5.54 -10.54
CA THR A 56 4.48 4.56 -10.31
C THR A 56 4.37 4.04 -8.89
N LEU A 57 4.05 2.75 -8.78
CA LEU A 57 4.06 2.03 -7.52
C LEU A 57 5.31 2.34 -6.69
N SER A 58 5.11 2.56 -5.39
CA SER A 58 6.20 2.80 -4.47
C SER A 58 7.19 1.63 -4.44
N PRO A 59 8.48 1.87 -4.11
CA PRO A 59 9.47 0.79 -4.00
C PRO A 59 9.06 -0.30 -3.02
N SER A 60 8.39 0.08 -1.92
CA SER A 60 7.87 -0.84 -0.91
C SER A 60 6.78 -1.75 -1.46
N THR A 61 5.83 -1.20 -2.22
CA THR A 61 4.76 -1.98 -2.88
C THR A 61 5.36 -2.94 -3.90
N LYS A 62 6.31 -2.48 -4.73
CA LYS A 62 7.00 -3.35 -5.71
C LYS A 62 7.73 -4.50 -5.05
N LYS A 63 8.41 -4.25 -3.92
CA LYS A 63 9.09 -5.28 -3.14
C LYS A 63 8.09 -6.30 -2.60
N LEU A 64 7.01 -5.83 -1.97
CA LEU A 64 5.96 -6.70 -1.42
C LEU A 64 5.33 -7.59 -2.51
N LEU A 65 5.03 -7.02 -3.67
CA LEU A 65 4.49 -7.75 -4.80
C LEU A 65 5.45 -8.83 -5.28
N ARG A 66 6.74 -8.54 -5.41
CA ARG A 66 7.76 -9.53 -5.82
C ARG A 66 7.99 -10.65 -4.81
N GLU A 67 7.80 -10.38 -3.53
CA GLU A 67 7.94 -11.37 -2.44
C GLU A 67 6.70 -12.27 -2.29
N THR A 68 5.61 -11.96 -3.00
CA THR A 68 4.39 -12.78 -2.99
C THR A 68 4.54 -13.98 -3.92
N ASP A 69 4.40 -15.18 -3.37
CA ASP A 69 4.71 -16.47 -4.00
C ASP A 69 3.48 -17.27 -4.46
N ASP A 70 2.26 -16.75 -4.29
CA ASP A 70 1.01 -17.42 -4.67
C ASP A 70 0.00 -16.40 -5.25
N ILE A 71 -1.12 -16.90 -5.79
CA ILE A 71 -2.18 -16.11 -6.40
C ILE A 71 -2.85 -15.24 -5.33
N ILE A 72 -2.86 -13.93 -5.58
CA ILE A 72 -3.73 -12.99 -4.87
C ILE A 72 -4.90 -12.67 -5.77
N PHE A 73 -6.11 -12.99 -5.31
CA PHE A 73 -7.33 -12.75 -6.05
C PHE A 73 -8.12 -11.58 -5.45
N TYR A 74 -8.41 -10.57 -6.27
CA TYR A 74 -9.22 -9.41 -5.90
C TYR A 74 -10.60 -9.51 -6.56
N ARG A 75 -11.64 -9.70 -5.75
CA ARG A 75 -13.04 -9.61 -6.21
C ARG A 75 -13.58 -8.23 -5.91
N VAL A 76 -13.76 -7.40 -6.94
CA VAL A 76 -14.15 -5.99 -6.82
C VAL A 76 -15.64 -5.81 -7.09
N TYR A 77 -16.37 -5.21 -6.15
CA TYR A 77 -17.82 -5.00 -6.25
C TYR A 77 -18.18 -3.59 -6.73
N LEU A 78 -17.50 -3.17 -7.81
CA LEU A 78 -17.68 -1.86 -8.45
C LEU A 78 -17.94 -2.00 -9.97
N GLU A 79 -18.79 -2.94 -10.35
CA GLU A 79 -19.35 -3.04 -11.70
C GLU A 79 -20.84 -2.68 -11.68
N GLY A 80 -21.30 -1.88 -12.64
CA GLY A 80 -22.70 -1.42 -12.71
C GLY A 80 -22.85 0.01 -13.24
N ASP A 81 -24.09 0.51 -13.33
CA ASP A 81 -24.37 1.89 -13.76
C ASP A 81 -24.28 2.88 -12.61
N PHE A 82 -23.07 3.39 -12.37
CA PHE A 82 -22.83 4.36 -11.30
C PHE A 82 -22.71 5.82 -11.77
N PRO A 83 -22.86 6.80 -10.85
CA PRO A 83 -22.47 8.18 -11.09
C PRO A 83 -20.98 8.32 -11.45
N ALA A 84 -20.61 9.45 -12.06
CA ALA A 84 -19.27 9.69 -12.58
C ALA A 84 -18.15 9.43 -11.56
N GLY A 85 -18.33 9.84 -10.30
CA GLY A 85 -17.33 9.63 -9.25
C GLY A 85 -17.04 8.15 -8.97
N PHE A 86 -18.08 7.31 -8.89
CA PHE A 86 -17.91 5.88 -8.65
C PHE A 86 -17.37 5.13 -9.88
N LYS A 87 -17.73 5.59 -11.09
CA LYS A 87 -17.09 5.14 -12.33
C LYS A 87 -15.60 5.46 -12.35
N MET A 88 -15.21 6.64 -11.85
CA MET A 88 -13.80 7.00 -11.68
C MET A 88 -13.10 6.10 -10.67
N LEU A 89 -13.69 5.87 -9.49
CA LEU A 89 -13.13 4.97 -8.48
C LEU A 89 -12.94 3.54 -9.01
N SER A 90 -13.94 3.00 -9.72
CA SER A 90 -13.87 1.69 -10.37
C SER A 90 -12.74 1.61 -11.38
N ARG A 91 -12.64 2.60 -12.28
CA ARG A 91 -11.56 2.68 -13.29
C ARG A 91 -10.18 2.78 -12.63
N SER A 92 -10.00 3.67 -11.65
CA SER A 92 -8.73 3.83 -10.95
C SER A 92 -8.34 2.59 -10.16
N THR A 93 -9.31 1.86 -9.61
CA THR A 93 -9.07 0.56 -8.97
C THR A 93 -8.54 -0.46 -9.99
N ARG A 94 -9.15 -0.53 -11.18
CA ARG A 94 -8.71 -1.42 -12.26
C ARG A 94 -7.30 -1.08 -12.73
N GLU A 95 -7.04 0.20 -12.98
CA GLU A 95 -5.71 0.70 -13.38
C GLU A 95 -4.64 0.33 -12.34
N MET A 96 -4.93 0.53 -11.05
CA MET A 96 -4.02 0.15 -9.96
C MET A 96 -3.76 -1.35 -9.90
N LEU A 97 -4.79 -2.18 -10.07
CA LEU A 97 -4.64 -3.64 -10.11
C LEU A 97 -3.88 -4.12 -11.35
N ASP A 98 -4.01 -3.44 -12.48
CA ASP A 98 -3.19 -3.68 -13.67
C ASP A 98 -1.72 -3.33 -13.44
N GLU A 99 -1.43 -2.24 -12.71
CA GLU A 99 -0.06 -1.93 -12.29
C GLU A 99 0.51 -3.00 -11.36
N PHE A 100 -0.29 -3.52 -10.42
CA PHE A 100 0.14 -4.61 -9.53
C PHE A 100 0.44 -5.88 -10.35
N ARG A 101 -0.43 -6.23 -11.30
CA ARG A 101 -0.25 -7.38 -12.21
C ARG A 101 0.99 -7.24 -13.09
N ALA A 102 1.30 -6.04 -13.56
CA ALA A 102 2.51 -5.78 -14.34
C ALA A 102 3.81 -6.03 -13.55
N VAL A 103 3.75 -6.05 -12.20
CA VAL A 103 4.90 -6.38 -11.34
C VAL A 103 4.91 -7.85 -10.92
N ASN A 104 3.74 -8.46 -10.74
CA ASN A 104 3.59 -9.88 -10.40
C ASN A 104 2.39 -10.51 -11.12
N ASP A 105 2.66 -11.49 -11.97
CA ASP A 105 1.65 -12.22 -12.77
C ASP A 105 0.64 -13.00 -11.92
N ASN A 106 0.92 -13.24 -10.62
CA ASN A 106 0.01 -13.89 -9.69
C ASN A 106 -1.16 -12.99 -9.23
N ILE A 107 -1.18 -11.71 -9.63
CA ILE A 107 -2.27 -10.79 -9.31
C ILE A 107 -3.44 -11.03 -10.27
N GLN A 108 -4.52 -11.58 -9.74
CA GLN A 108 -5.76 -11.85 -10.49
C GLN A 108 -6.90 -11.03 -9.91
N TYR A 109 -7.82 -10.58 -10.75
CA TYR A 109 -8.95 -9.80 -10.28
C TYR A 109 -10.16 -9.93 -11.20
N GLU A 110 -11.34 -9.74 -10.64
CA GLU A 110 -12.61 -9.66 -11.35
C GLU A 110 -13.45 -8.49 -10.82
N PHE A 111 -14.29 -7.92 -11.67
CA PHE A 111 -15.26 -6.90 -11.31
C PHE A 111 -16.64 -7.53 -11.40
N VAL A 112 -17.41 -7.42 -10.31
CA VAL A 112 -18.69 -8.10 -10.13
C VAL A 112 -19.77 -7.06 -9.90
N ASP A 113 -20.89 -7.22 -10.61
CA ASP A 113 -22.12 -6.46 -10.36
C ASP A 113 -23.00 -7.26 -9.37
N PRO A 114 -23.16 -6.79 -8.11
CA PRO A 114 -24.04 -7.43 -7.13
C PRO A 114 -25.51 -7.50 -7.55
N TYR A 115 -25.93 -6.69 -8.54
CA TYR A 115 -27.29 -6.63 -9.07
C TYR A 115 -27.51 -7.52 -10.31
N SER A 116 -26.49 -8.24 -10.78
CA SER A 116 -26.56 -9.07 -12.00
C SER A 116 -27.66 -10.14 -11.99
N SER A 117 -28.10 -10.60 -10.81
CA SER A 117 -29.21 -11.55 -10.70
C SER A 117 -30.59 -10.85 -10.77
N THR A 118 -31.47 -11.35 -11.63
CA THR A 118 -32.86 -10.87 -11.73
C THR A 118 -33.74 -11.29 -10.55
N ASP A 119 -33.35 -12.33 -9.80
CA ASP A 119 -34.09 -12.80 -8.63
C ASP A 119 -33.80 -11.95 -7.37
N ALA A 120 -34.86 -11.42 -6.75
CA ALA A 120 -34.76 -10.54 -5.59
C ALA A 120 -34.24 -11.24 -4.34
N LYS A 121 -34.55 -12.54 -4.16
CA LYS A 121 -34.07 -13.31 -3.02
C LYS A 121 -32.56 -13.52 -3.12
N THR A 122 -32.09 -13.96 -4.30
CA THR A 122 -30.67 -14.13 -4.59
C THR A 122 -29.88 -12.83 -4.39
N ARG A 123 -30.40 -11.68 -4.85
CA ARG A 123 -29.74 -10.37 -4.61
C ARG A 123 -29.60 -10.06 -3.12
N LYS A 124 -30.67 -10.27 -2.34
CA LYS A 124 -30.64 -10.06 -0.89
C LYS A 124 -29.59 -10.95 -0.23
N ASP A 125 -29.56 -12.23 -0.58
CA ASP A 125 -28.58 -13.18 -0.02
C ASP A 125 -27.13 -12.76 -0.34
N VAL A 126 -26.87 -12.25 -1.54
CA VAL A 126 -25.57 -11.67 -1.91
C VAL A 126 -25.24 -10.48 -1.01
N PHE A 127 -26.17 -9.56 -0.79
CA PHE A 127 -25.92 -8.34 -0.01
C PHE A 127 -25.67 -8.65 1.46
N ASP A 128 -26.47 -9.55 2.02
CA ASP A 128 -26.32 -10.02 3.40
C ASP A 128 -24.96 -10.70 3.56
N ARG A 129 -24.50 -11.49 2.57
CA ARG A 129 -23.16 -12.10 2.57
C ARG A 129 -22.05 -11.06 2.52
N LEU A 130 -22.13 -10.04 1.66
CA LEU A 130 -21.11 -8.99 1.58
C LEU A 130 -20.99 -8.23 2.90
N GLN A 131 -22.12 -7.93 3.54
CA GLN A 131 -22.13 -7.27 4.84
C GLN A 131 -21.56 -8.17 5.95
N GLN A 132 -21.91 -9.46 5.97
CA GLN A 132 -21.34 -10.43 6.90
C GLN A 132 -19.84 -10.61 6.71
N GLN A 133 -19.34 -10.49 5.48
CA GLN A 133 -17.91 -10.49 5.18
C GLN A 133 -17.21 -9.19 5.61
N GLY A 134 -17.95 -8.15 5.99
CA GLY A 134 -17.42 -6.90 6.56
C GLY A 134 -17.42 -5.70 5.59
N LEU A 135 -17.94 -5.86 4.37
CA LEU A 135 -18.11 -4.74 3.45
C LEU A 135 -19.26 -3.85 3.88
N GLN A 136 -19.05 -2.54 3.80
CA GLN A 136 -20.06 -1.56 4.18
C GLN A 136 -20.87 -1.09 2.96
N PRO A 137 -22.20 -1.05 3.06
CA PRO A 137 -23.03 -0.51 2.00
C PRO A 137 -22.99 1.01 1.99
N THR A 138 -23.08 1.60 0.80
CA THR A 138 -23.24 3.05 0.60
C THR A 138 -24.45 3.28 -0.29
N ASP A 139 -25.31 4.22 0.07
CA ASP A 139 -26.47 4.58 -0.73
C ASP A 139 -26.11 5.67 -1.76
N LEU A 140 -26.43 5.43 -3.04
CA LEU A 140 -26.23 6.35 -4.15
C LEU A 140 -27.55 6.94 -4.62
N ASN A 141 -27.53 8.23 -4.92
CA ASN A 141 -28.62 8.88 -5.65
C ASN A 141 -28.28 8.89 -7.14
N VAL A 142 -28.85 7.96 -7.90
CA VAL A 142 -28.67 7.86 -9.35
C VAL A 142 -29.76 8.67 -10.04
N ARG A 143 -29.37 9.61 -10.91
CA ARG A 143 -30.31 10.28 -11.81
C ARG A 143 -30.53 9.39 -13.03
N THR A 144 -31.65 8.68 -13.07
CA THR A 144 -32.08 7.91 -14.24
C THR A 144 -32.94 8.79 -15.16
N ARG A 145 -33.18 8.33 -16.41
CA ARG A 145 -34.08 9.02 -17.35
C ARG A 145 -35.53 9.12 -16.85
N LYS A 146 -35.89 8.36 -15.80
CA LYS A 146 -37.24 8.28 -15.20
C LYS A 146 -37.37 8.99 -13.85
N GLY A 147 -36.28 9.52 -13.28
CA GLY A 147 -36.29 10.20 -11.98
C GLY A 147 -34.98 10.04 -11.21
N GLN A 148 -34.97 10.42 -9.93
CA GLN A 148 -33.91 10.04 -8.99
C GLN A 148 -34.27 8.69 -8.37
N GLU A 149 -33.36 7.73 -8.49
CA GLU A 149 -33.46 6.40 -7.89
C GLU A 149 -32.34 6.23 -6.88
N GLN A 150 -32.69 5.83 -5.66
CA GLN A 150 -31.71 5.52 -4.62
C GLN A 150 -31.28 4.05 -4.79
N GLN A 151 -29.99 3.84 -5.06
CA GLN A 151 -29.41 2.52 -5.25
C GLN A 151 -28.34 2.26 -4.19
N ARG A 152 -28.47 1.17 -3.44
CA ARG A 152 -27.45 0.72 -2.47
C ARG A 152 -26.32 -0.01 -3.18
N ILE A 153 -25.07 0.34 -2.93
CA ILE A 153 -23.91 -0.37 -3.49
C ILE A 153 -22.94 -0.78 -2.40
N PHE A 154 -21.98 -1.63 -2.73
CA PHE A 154 -20.90 -2.02 -1.84
C PHE A 154 -19.57 -1.66 -2.51
N PRO A 155 -19.07 -0.42 -2.31
CA PRO A 155 -17.81 0.01 -2.91
C PRO A 155 -16.65 -0.68 -2.19
N GLY A 156 -16.41 -1.94 -2.50
CA GLY A 156 -15.50 -2.79 -1.75
C GLY A 156 -14.87 -3.91 -2.57
N ILE A 157 -13.86 -4.55 -1.98
CA ILE A 157 -13.10 -5.64 -2.54
C ILE A 157 -12.96 -6.73 -1.49
N ILE A 158 -13.04 -8.00 -1.91
CA ILE A 158 -12.56 -9.12 -1.11
C ILE A 158 -11.24 -9.60 -1.70
N VAL A 159 -10.19 -9.57 -0.87
CA VAL A 159 -8.84 -9.99 -1.25
C VAL A 159 -8.57 -11.37 -0.67
N SER A 160 -8.17 -12.31 -1.53
CA SER A 160 -7.94 -13.70 -1.15
C SER A 160 -6.48 -14.09 -1.41
N TYR A 161 -5.85 -14.77 -0.45
CA TYR A 161 -4.48 -15.28 -0.57
C TYR A 161 -4.28 -16.49 0.34
N LYS A 162 -3.76 -17.61 -0.20
CA LYS A 162 -3.50 -18.86 0.54
C LYS A 162 -4.67 -19.31 1.44
N GLY A 163 -5.90 -19.23 0.91
CA GLY A 163 -7.13 -19.63 1.61
C GLY A 163 -7.62 -18.66 2.70
N ARG A 164 -6.97 -17.50 2.86
CA ARG A 164 -7.42 -16.43 3.77
C ARG A 164 -8.03 -15.29 2.95
N GLU A 165 -9.13 -14.74 3.46
CA GLU A 165 -9.83 -13.61 2.85
C GLU A 165 -9.83 -12.41 3.81
N ILE A 166 -9.73 -11.21 3.25
CA ILE A 166 -10.01 -9.97 3.97
C ILE A 166 -10.91 -9.04 3.15
N PRO A 167 -11.92 -8.42 3.77
CA PRO A 167 -12.70 -7.36 3.15
C PRO A 167 -11.90 -6.04 3.15
N LEU A 168 -12.07 -5.24 2.11
CA LEU A 168 -11.55 -3.89 2.01
C LEU A 168 -12.64 -2.97 1.44
N ASN A 169 -13.01 -1.93 2.17
CA ASN A 169 -13.87 -0.87 1.64
C ASN A 169 -13.00 0.08 0.80
N LEU A 170 -13.41 0.35 -0.43
CA LEU A 170 -12.73 1.26 -1.34
C LEU A 170 -13.12 2.71 -1.14
N LEU A 171 -14.28 2.96 -0.53
CA LEU A 171 -14.72 4.29 -0.18
C LEU A 171 -14.39 4.54 1.30
N GLU A 172 -13.53 5.52 1.57
CA GLU A 172 -13.24 5.97 2.92
C GLU A 172 -14.24 7.06 3.33
N GLU A 173 -15.20 6.70 4.18
CA GLU A 173 -16.20 7.66 4.64
C GLU A 173 -15.59 8.70 5.57
N GLN A 174 -15.70 9.98 5.18
CA GLN A 174 -15.17 11.12 5.92
C GLN A 174 -16.30 12.09 6.25
N MET A 175 -16.61 12.24 7.54
CA MET A 175 -17.67 13.14 7.99
C MET A 175 -17.34 14.60 7.62
N GLY A 176 -18.31 15.28 6.99
CA GLY A 176 -18.18 16.69 6.61
C GLY A 176 -17.38 16.95 5.32
N VAL A 177 -16.94 15.91 4.61
CA VAL A 177 -16.22 16.03 3.34
C VAL A 177 -17.20 15.90 2.16
N ASP A 178 -16.99 16.71 1.11
CA ASP A 178 -17.76 16.62 -0.13
C ASP A 178 -17.60 15.24 -0.80
N PRO A 179 -18.68 14.62 -1.35
CA PRO A 179 -18.60 13.30 -1.97
C PRO A 179 -17.55 13.18 -3.09
N GLY A 180 -17.32 14.23 -3.89
CA GLY A 180 -16.30 14.22 -4.93
C GLY A 180 -14.88 14.19 -4.36
N VAL A 181 -14.65 14.95 -3.28
CA VAL A 181 -13.37 14.96 -2.56
C VAL A 181 -13.12 13.64 -1.86
N MET A 182 -14.14 13.06 -1.21
CA MET A 182 -14.08 11.76 -0.57
C MET A 182 -13.66 10.65 -1.56
N ILE A 183 -14.24 10.65 -2.75
CA ILE A 183 -13.87 9.71 -3.83
C ILE A 183 -12.42 9.93 -4.27
N ASN A 184 -11.99 11.19 -4.44
CA ASN A 184 -10.62 11.48 -4.82
C ASN A 184 -9.61 11.02 -3.74
N ASN A 185 -9.90 11.26 -2.46
CA ASN A 185 -9.07 10.78 -1.35
C ASN A 185 -8.99 9.25 -1.33
N SER A 186 -10.13 8.60 -1.57
CA SER A 186 -10.22 7.14 -1.69
C SER A 186 -9.35 6.61 -2.84
N ILE A 187 -9.38 7.27 -4.01
CA ILE A 187 -8.52 6.94 -5.15
C ILE A 187 -7.04 7.08 -4.79
N GLN A 188 -6.66 8.15 -4.09
CA GLN A 188 -5.28 8.38 -3.67
C GLN A 188 -4.79 7.33 -2.65
N ALA A 189 -5.69 6.78 -1.85
CA ALA A 189 -5.36 5.75 -0.86
C ALA A 189 -5.28 4.32 -1.45
N LEU A 190 -5.66 4.10 -2.71
CA LEU A 190 -5.76 2.76 -3.32
C LEU A 190 -4.47 1.93 -3.21
N GLU A 191 -3.31 2.49 -3.58
CA GLU A 191 -2.04 1.74 -3.53
C GLU A 191 -1.76 1.25 -2.11
N TYR A 192 -1.91 2.16 -1.13
CA TYR A 192 -1.67 1.83 0.27
C TYR A 192 -2.65 0.77 0.75
N ASN A 193 -3.95 0.94 0.48
CA ASN A 193 -5.00 0.05 0.96
C ASN A 193 -4.86 -1.36 0.36
N LEU A 194 -4.62 -1.46 -0.96
CA LEU A 194 -4.42 -2.73 -1.65
C LEU A 194 -3.12 -3.42 -1.23
N SER A 195 -2.00 -2.70 -1.16
CA SER A 195 -0.72 -3.28 -0.71
C SER A 195 -0.76 -3.68 0.77
N ASN A 196 -1.49 -2.94 1.60
CA ASN A 196 -1.71 -3.27 3.00
C ASN A 196 -2.51 -4.57 3.15
N ALA A 197 -3.53 -4.77 2.30
CA ALA A 197 -4.29 -6.01 2.26
C ALA A 197 -3.37 -7.22 2.00
N ILE A 198 -2.47 -7.12 1.00
CA ILE A 198 -1.46 -8.15 0.73
C ILE A 198 -0.60 -8.39 1.98
N ARG A 199 -0.06 -7.32 2.58
CA ARG A 199 0.80 -7.44 3.77
C ARG A 199 0.12 -8.19 4.92
N LYS A 200 -1.17 -7.88 5.20
CA LYS A 200 -1.95 -8.55 6.24
C LYS A 200 -2.15 -10.04 5.94
N LEU A 201 -2.41 -10.38 4.68
CA LEU A 201 -2.60 -11.76 4.23
C LEU A 201 -1.31 -12.57 4.20
N SER A 202 -0.20 -11.99 3.73
CA SER A 202 1.11 -12.64 3.59
C SER A 202 1.83 -12.85 4.92
N THR A 203 1.47 -12.09 5.96
CA THR A 203 2.06 -12.25 7.29
C THR A 203 1.55 -13.53 7.95
N SER A 204 2.32 -14.62 7.81
CA SER A 204 2.01 -15.93 8.41
C SER A 204 2.33 -15.96 9.91
N ASN A 205 3.49 -15.41 10.31
CA ASN A 205 3.92 -15.31 11.70
C ASN A 205 4.02 -13.84 12.10
N LYS A 206 3.05 -13.35 12.87
CA LYS A 206 3.05 -11.97 13.35
C LYS A 206 4.23 -11.73 14.30
N PRO A 207 5.13 -10.77 14.02
CA PRO A 207 6.19 -10.42 14.94
C PRO A 207 5.60 -9.97 16.29
N LYS A 208 6.24 -10.37 17.39
CA LYS A 208 5.78 -10.03 18.73
C LYS A 208 6.21 -8.63 19.13
N ILE A 209 5.29 -7.86 19.70
CA ILE A 209 5.57 -6.59 20.38
C ILE A 209 4.97 -6.63 21.78
N ALA A 210 5.55 -5.90 22.73
CA ALA A 210 5.03 -5.88 24.09
C ALA A 210 4.74 -4.48 24.61
N PHE A 211 3.59 -4.29 25.24
CA PHE A 211 3.38 -3.18 26.17
C PHE A 211 4.00 -3.56 27.51
N ILE A 212 4.88 -2.69 28.02
CA ILE A 212 5.48 -2.84 29.34
C ILE A 212 4.49 -2.34 30.39
N GLU A 213 4.43 -3.08 31.49
CA GLU A 213 3.63 -2.75 32.67
C GLU A 213 4.46 -2.91 33.94
N GLY A 214 4.03 -2.24 35.00
CA GLY A 214 4.60 -2.35 36.34
C GLY A 214 5.25 -1.07 36.86
N HIS A 215 5.24 -0.01 36.06
CA HIS A 215 5.76 1.32 36.36
C HIS A 215 4.68 2.40 36.14
N GLY A 216 3.41 2.01 36.32
CA GLY A 216 2.23 2.87 36.18
C GLY A 216 1.91 3.28 34.75
N GLU A 217 2.27 2.45 33.78
CA GLU A 217 1.87 2.63 32.39
C GLU A 217 0.36 2.51 32.20
N LEU A 218 -0.12 3.09 31.09
CA LEU A 218 -1.52 3.03 30.69
C LEU A 218 -2.07 1.60 30.64
N SER A 219 -3.27 1.44 31.19
CA SER A 219 -3.97 0.17 31.28
C SER A 219 -4.38 -0.38 29.91
N ALA A 220 -4.81 -1.64 29.89
CA ALA A 220 -5.35 -2.29 28.69
C ALA A 220 -6.56 -1.58 28.08
N MET A 221 -7.35 -0.91 28.91
CA MET A 221 -8.50 -0.16 28.44
C MET A 221 -8.07 1.14 27.77
N GLU A 222 -7.15 1.88 28.38
CA GLU A 222 -6.64 3.16 27.86
C GLU A 222 -5.84 3.02 26.57
N THR A 223 -5.17 1.88 26.38
CA THR A 223 -4.41 1.57 25.15
C THR A 223 -5.12 0.55 24.26
N GLY A 224 -6.42 0.33 24.48
CA GLY A 224 -7.21 -0.67 23.76
C GLY A 224 -7.21 -0.46 22.24
N ASP A 225 -7.40 0.77 21.80
CA ASP A 225 -7.50 1.09 20.37
C ASP A 225 -6.18 0.92 19.62
N ILE A 226 -5.08 1.45 20.18
CA ILE A 226 -3.75 1.25 19.60
C ILE A 226 -3.34 -0.23 19.62
N SER A 227 -3.66 -0.96 20.69
CA SER A 227 -3.41 -2.40 20.78
C SER A 227 -4.15 -3.17 19.69
N ARG A 228 -5.42 -2.83 19.44
CA ARG A 228 -6.24 -3.43 18.39
C ARG A 228 -5.67 -3.13 16.99
N ALA A 229 -5.29 -1.88 16.73
CA ALA A 229 -4.70 -1.47 15.46
C ALA A 229 -3.36 -2.18 15.18
N LEU A 230 -2.51 -2.33 16.21
CA LEU A 230 -1.24 -3.05 16.07
C LEU A 230 -1.43 -4.56 15.90
N SER A 231 -2.48 -5.13 16.49
CA SER A 231 -2.79 -6.56 16.41
C SER A 231 -3.03 -7.06 14.99
N ASP A 232 -3.36 -6.18 14.04
CA ASP A 232 -3.46 -6.52 12.62
C ASP A 232 -2.14 -7.05 12.04
N TYR A 233 -1.01 -6.53 12.52
CA TYR A 233 0.33 -6.81 11.98
C TYR A 233 1.23 -7.56 12.97
N TYR A 234 1.01 -7.37 14.26
CA TYR A 234 1.88 -7.85 15.34
C TYR A 234 1.11 -8.73 16.32
N ALA A 235 1.82 -9.62 16.99
CA ALA A 235 1.30 -10.30 18.17
C ALA A 235 1.58 -9.40 19.38
N VAL A 236 0.54 -8.72 19.86
CA VAL A 236 0.65 -7.75 20.96
C VAL A 236 0.49 -8.47 22.29
N GLU A 237 1.55 -8.45 23.10
CA GLU A 237 1.56 -9.00 24.46
C GLU A 237 1.65 -7.85 25.50
N ARG A 238 1.24 -8.10 26.73
CA ARG A 238 1.46 -7.21 27.88
C ARG A 238 2.35 -7.92 28.87
N ILE A 239 3.41 -7.26 29.32
CA ILE A 239 4.38 -7.90 30.22
C ILE A 239 4.84 -6.98 31.34
N LYS A 240 4.97 -7.59 32.52
CA LYS A 240 5.57 -6.97 33.70
C LYS A 240 7.02 -7.44 33.84
N ILE A 241 7.97 -6.49 33.83
CA ILE A 241 9.39 -6.81 33.93
C ILE A 241 9.71 -7.33 35.34
N GLN A 242 9.39 -6.54 36.39
CA GLN A 242 9.54 -6.91 37.81
C GLN A 242 10.89 -7.58 38.13
N GLY A 243 11.98 -7.09 37.54
CA GLY A 243 13.33 -7.63 37.73
C GLY A 243 13.57 -9.04 37.15
N LYS A 244 12.65 -9.58 36.35
CA LYS A 244 12.80 -10.89 35.71
C LYS A 244 13.72 -10.78 34.50
N ILE A 245 14.93 -11.32 34.61
CA ILE A 245 15.99 -11.22 33.58
C ILE A 245 15.53 -11.72 32.20
N ASN A 246 14.65 -12.72 32.17
CA ASN A 246 14.12 -13.31 30.93
C ASN A 246 12.79 -12.68 30.49
N ALA A 247 12.38 -11.52 31.02
CA ALA A 247 11.12 -10.87 30.66
C ALA A 247 11.07 -10.44 29.19
N LEU A 248 12.19 -9.92 28.68
CA LEU A 248 12.32 -9.36 27.32
C LEU A 248 13.15 -10.23 26.37
N THR A 249 13.92 -11.18 26.92
CA THR A 249 14.89 -11.97 26.16
C THR A 249 14.72 -13.45 26.45
N ASP A 250 15.04 -14.26 25.45
CA ASP A 250 14.98 -15.71 25.52
C ASP A 250 16.37 -16.31 25.24
N ARG A 251 16.66 -17.49 25.76
CA ARG A 251 17.89 -18.22 25.45
C ARG A 251 17.60 -19.24 24.37
N LYS A 252 18.21 -19.05 23.20
CA LYS A 252 18.12 -20.00 22.10
C LYS A 252 19.46 -20.72 21.94
N GLU A 253 19.42 -22.04 21.89
CA GLU A 253 20.57 -22.86 21.53
C GLU A 253 20.87 -22.68 20.03
N GLY A 254 22.11 -22.35 19.72
CA GLY A 254 22.62 -22.29 18.35
C GLY A 254 22.91 -23.68 17.79
N GLU A 255 23.06 -23.78 16.48
CA GLU A 255 23.45 -25.03 15.80
C GLU A 255 24.85 -25.51 16.21
N ASP A 256 25.65 -24.62 16.80
CA ASP A 256 26.96 -24.86 17.41
C ASP A 256 26.88 -25.35 18.87
N GLY A 257 25.68 -25.57 19.41
CA GLY A 257 25.45 -25.95 20.81
C GLY A 257 25.65 -24.80 21.81
N GLN A 258 25.88 -23.57 21.32
CA GLN A 258 26.08 -22.40 22.18
C GLN A 258 24.75 -21.69 22.45
N TYR A 259 24.48 -21.35 23.71
CA TYR A 259 23.29 -20.57 24.06
C TYR A 259 23.50 -19.09 23.76
N ARG A 260 22.65 -18.54 22.89
CA ARG A 260 22.63 -17.12 22.57
C ARG A 260 21.34 -16.51 23.09
N THR A 261 21.45 -15.37 23.74
CA THR A 261 20.28 -14.63 24.21
C THR A 261 19.73 -13.79 23.07
N ILE A 262 18.47 -14.00 22.70
CA ILE A 262 17.76 -13.29 21.63
C ILE A 262 16.60 -12.49 22.20
N ASN A 263 16.24 -11.39 21.55
CA ASN A 263 15.08 -10.60 21.96
C ASN A 263 13.78 -11.34 21.61
N LYS A 264 12.91 -11.50 22.61
CA LYS A 264 11.58 -12.14 22.44
C LYS A 264 10.65 -11.27 21.60
N TYR A 265 10.78 -9.95 21.74
CA TYR A 265 9.95 -8.95 21.05
C TYR A 265 10.77 -8.17 20.03
N LYS A 266 10.13 -7.78 18.92
CA LYS A 266 10.71 -6.88 17.92
C LYS A 266 10.69 -5.43 18.39
N ALA A 267 9.71 -5.06 19.20
CA ALA A 267 9.60 -3.76 19.83
C ALA A 267 8.92 -3.88 21.20
N ILE A 268 9.28 -3.00 22.13
CA ILE A 268 8.55 -2.78 23.38
C ILE A 268 8.02 -1.34 23.42
N ILE A 269 6.86 -1.15 24.04
CA ILE A 269 6.17 0.13 24.17
C ILE A 269 6.02 0.42 25.66
N ILE A 270 6.54 1.56 26.09
CA ILE A 270 6.41 2.05 27.46
C ILE A 270 5.53 3.29 27.41
N ALA A 271 4.26 3.10 27.80
CA ALA A 271 3.20 4.06 27.57
C ALA A 271 2.88 4.85 28.84
N LYS A 272 3.34 6.10 28.90
CA LYS A 272 3.15 7.04 30.00
C LYS A 272 3.47 6.40 31.36
N PRO A 273 4.73 6.00 31.61
CA PRO A 273 5.11 5.51 32.93
C PRO A 273 4.99 6.66 33.94
N ASP A 274 4.39 6.40 35.10
CA ASP A 274 4.24 7.38 36.18
C ASP A 274 5.20 7.14 37.35
N SER A 275 5.86 5.98 37.36
CA SER A 275 6.67 5.50 38.48
C SER A 275 8.13 5.29 38.09
N ILE A 276 9.02 5.35 39.09
CA ILE A 276 10.46 5.16 38.91
C ILE A 276 10.76 3.68 38.59
N PHE A 277 11.60 3.47 37.58
CA PHE A 277 12.11 2.15 37.24
C PHE A 277 13.20 1.70 38.22
N SER A 278 13.11 0.47 38.70
CA SER A 278 14.19 -0.14 39.50
C SER A 278 15.47 -0.29 38.68
N GLU A 279 16.65 -0.30 39.33
CA GLU A 279 17.93 -0.55 38.62
C GLU A 279 17.92 -1.89 37.86
N LYS A 280 17.22 -2.89 38.38
CA LYS A 280 17.05 -4.19 37.71
C LYS A 280 16.24 -4.06 36.42
N ASP A 281 15.14 -3.32 36.45
CA ASP A 281 14.31 -3.12 35.25
C ASP A 281 15.03 -2.26 34.21
N LYS A 282 15.72 -1.20 34.65
CA LYS A 282 16.57 -0.37 33.79
C LYS A 282 17.63 -1.21 33.09
N PHE A 283 18.31 -2.08 33.83
CA PHE A 283 19.29 -3.02 33.27
C PHE A 283 18.66 -3.97 32.24
N ILE A 284 17.47 -4.53 32.51
CA ILE A 284 16.81 -5.44 31.56
C ILE A 284 16.43 -4.73 30.26
N ILE A 285 15.93 -3.49 30.34
CA ILE A 285 15.60 -2.67 29.16
C ILE A 285 16.87 -2.31 28.39
N ASP A 286 17.93 -1.88 29.08
CA ASP A 286 19.23 -1.58 28.49
C ASP A 286 19.79 -2.78 27.71
N GLN A 287 19.80 -3.96 28.32
CA GLN A 287 20.29 -5.17 27.67
C GLN A 287 19.45 -5.58 26.46
N TYR A 288 18.14 -5.31 26.48
CA TYR A 288 17.28 -5.52 25.33
C TYR A 288 17.63 -4.55 24.17
N ILE A 289 17.88 -3.27 24.46
CA ILE A 289 18.30 -2.26 23.48
C ILE A 289 19.67 -2.61 22.89
N MET A 290 20.64 -2.96 23.73
CA MET A 290 22.00 -3.34 23.32
C MET A 290 22.01 -4.54 22.37
N LYS A 291 21.00 -5.40 22.43
CA LYS A 291 20.80 -6.54 21.51
C LYS A 291 20.01 -6.17 20.24
N GLY A 292 19.85 -4.89 19.95
CA GLY A 292 19.13 -4.37 18.78
C GLY A 292 17.61 -4.32 18.96
N GLY A 293 17.12 -4.42 20.19
CA GLY A 293 15.71 -4.26 20.52
C GLY A 293 15.25 -2.83 20.30
N LYS A 294 14.03 -2.66 19.79
CA LYS A 294 13.43 -1.34 19.58
C LYS A 294 12.54 -0.97 20.76
N VAL A 295 12.61 0.29 21.18
CA VAL A 295 11.81 0.81 22.30
C VAL A 295 11.08 2.06 21.84
N LEU A 296 9.78 2.12 22.10
CA LEU A 296 8.96 3.31 21.94
C LEU A 296 8.59 3.83 23.33
N TRP A 297 9.10 5.02 23.66
CA TRP A 297 8.75 5.74 24.88
C TRP A 297 7.67 6.77 24.55
N LEU A 298 6.51 6.66 25.21
CA LEU A 298 5.46 7.68 25.16
C LEU A 298 5.45 8.36 26.52
N VAL A 299 6.18 9.47 26.65
CA VAL A 299 6.31 10.21 27.91
C VAL A 299 5.54 11.52 27.82
N ASP A 300 4.72 11.81 28.83
CA ASP A 300 4.03 13.09 28.94
C ASP A 300 4.98 14.11 29.60
N PRO A 301 5.30 15.23 28.93
CA PRO A 301 6.22 16.23 29.48
C PRO A 301 5.59 17.13 30.56
N VAL A 302 4.30 16.97 30.88
CA VAL A 302 3.58 17.88 31.78
C VAL A 302 2.67 17.11 32.73
N SER A 303 3.06 17.06 34.01
CA SER A 303 2.21 16.63 35.11
C SER A 303 1.31 17.79 35.56
N ALA A 304 0.24 18.07 34.80
CA ALA A 304 -0.81 18.97 35.28
C ALA A 304 -1.84 18.13 36.06
N SER A 305 -1.82 18.23 37.39
CA SER A 305 -2.87 17.66 38.23
C SER A 305 -4.22 18.30 37.91
N MET A 306 -5.25 17.50 37.65
CA MET A 306 -6.63 18.02 37.51
C MET A 306 -7.10 18.73 38.81
N ASP A 307 -6.51 18.43 39.97
CA ASP A 307 -6.76 19.12 41.24
C ASP A 307 -6.34 20.60 41.24
N SER A 308 -5.32 20.97 40.47
CA SER A 308 -4.96 22.39 40.30
C SER A 308 -5.95 23.17 39.43
N ILE A 309 -6.76 22.50 38.62
CA ILE A 309 -7.77 23.12 37.75
C ILE A 309 -9.06 23.44 38.54
N GLN A 310 -9.42 22.65 39.56
CA GLN A 310 -10.62 22.92 40.36
C GLN A 310 -10.45 24.05 41.37
N THR A 311 -9.21 24.46 41.67
CA THR A 311 -8.97 25.37 42.81
C THR A 311 -8.31 26.70 42.44
N ASN A 312 -7.74 26.86 41.24
CA ASN A 312 -7.10 28.12 40.83
C ASN A 312 -7.23 28.38 39.32
N ASP A 313 -7.54 29.64 38.95
CA ASP A 313 -7.73 30.13 37.57
C ASP A 313 -6.47 30.12 36.67
N HIS A 314 -5.36 29.52 37.14
CA HIS A 314 -4.09 29.48 36.40
C HIS A 314 -3.46 28.09 36.42
N THR A 315 -3.19 27.58 35.21
CA THR A 315 -2.41 26.36 34.98
C THR A 315 -0.93 26.73 34.87
N LEU A 316 -0.09 26.22 35.78
CA LEU A 316 1.36 26.26 35.64
C LEU A 316 1.84 24.87 35.22
N GLY A 317 2.30 24.75 33.98
CA GLY A 317 3.09 23.60 33.55
C GLY A 317 4.52 23.76 34.06
N ILE A 318 4.99 22.84 34.89
CA ILE A 318 6.40 22.75 35.26
C ILE A 318 7.03 21.71 34.33
N THR A 319 8.04 22.14 33.58
CA THR A 319 8.91 21.31 32.73
C THR A 319 10.03 20.69 33.54
#